data_AF-A0A2U2DHL1-F1
#
_entry.id   AF-A0A2U2DHL1-F1
#
_cell.length_a   1.000
_cell.length_b   1.000
_cell.length_c   1.000
_cell.angle_alpha   90.00
_cell.angle_beta   90.00
_cell.angle_gamma   90.00
#
_symmetry.space_group_name_H-M   'P 1'
#
loop_
_entity.id
_entity.type
_entity.pdbx_description
1 polymer ?
#
loop_
_entity_poly.entity_id
_entity_poly.type
_entity_poly.pdbx_seq_one_letter_code
_entity_poly.pdbx_strand_id
1 'polypeptide(L)'
;MKPNGRGFWFLWGLLAGSLLAVFLGLGVAATVVDWNGKSSELETRLREWVSALGGWAAVAAAIPTVIFLAKENTDAGRRHRDLMKLSLRRERALAKRALALASKERQRADLIYNGSRIRAGDHEDVGVDKLVFIAQLEALHHAVSDRSFEWVETEIEAPEKITSNAISKSLNDRLAEYGAMDLKNRPIDYWPTITNYSGQVRAYMDWVIGAIAAYEKEADQMVE
;
A
#
# COMPACT_ATOMS: atom_id res chain seq x y z
N MET A 1 0.97 -23.43 -22.18
CA MET A 1 -0.39 -23.97 -21.92
C MET A 1 -0.47 -24.38 -20.46
N LYS A 2 -1.33 -23.77 -19.64
CA LYS A 2 -1.58 -24.23 -18.26
C LYS A 2 -2.32 -25.58 -18.36
N PRO A 3 -1.85 -26.66 -17.74
CA PRO A 3 -2.62 -27.90 -17.72
C PRO A 3 -3.95 -27.62 -17.01
N ASN A 4 -5.06 -27.82 -17.72
CA ASN A 4 -6.40 -27.61 -17.18
C ASN A 4 -6.60 -28.57 -16.00
N GLY A 5 -6.58 -28.04 -14.77
CA GLY A 5 -6.66 -28.85 -13.54
C GLY A 5 -7.86 -29.80 -13.48
N ARG A 6 -8.91 -29.53 -14.28
CA ARG A 6 -10.07 -30.40 -14.44
C ARG A 6 -9.71 -31.83 -14.86
N GLY A 7 -8.74 -32.01 -15.76
CA GLY A 7 -8.35 -33.35 -16.23
C GLY A 7 -7.67 -34.18 -15.15
N PHE A 8 -6.83 -33.55 -14.32
CA PHE A 8 -6.15 -34.19 -13.20
C PHE A 8 -7.13 -34.64 -12.11
N TRP A 9 -8.06 -33.74 -11.71
CA TRP A 9 -9.09 -34.06 -10.71
C TRP A 9 -10.07 -35.13 -11.20
N PHE A 10 -10.40 -35.13 -12.50
CA PHE A 10 -11.26 -36.17 -13.08
C PHE A 10 -10.59 -37.55 -13.06
N LEU A 11 -9.29 -37.62 -13.40
CA LEU A 11 -8.51 -38.86 -13.36
C LEU A 11 -8.37 -39.40 -11.93
N TRP A 12 -8.12 -38.52 -10.96
CA TRP A 12 -8.06 -38.88 -9.54
C TRP A 12 -9.42 -39.28 -8.98
N GLY A 13 -10.50 -38.61 -9.37
CA GLY A 13 -11.86 -38.99 -9.01
C GLY A 13 -12.23 -40.38 -9.52
N LEU A 14 -11.83 -40.72 -10.77
CA LEU A 14 -11.99 -42.06 -11.33
C LEU A 14 -11.18 -43.11 -10.58
N LEU A 15 -9.92 -42.82 -10.24
CA LEU A 15 -9.05 -43.72 -9.47
C LEU A 15 -9.56 -43.94 -8.04
N ALA A 16 -9.98 -42.88 -7.36
CA ALA A 16 -10.56 -42.97 -6.02
C ALA A 16 -11.90 -43.74 -6.04
N GLY A 17 -12.74 -43.46 -7.04
CA GLY A 17 -14.01 -44.16 -7.24
C GLY A 17 -13.82 -45.65 -7.53
N SER A 18 -12.85 -46.02 -8.37
CA SER A 18 -12.56 -47.42 -8.67
C SER A 18 -11.98 -48.16 -7.46
N LEU A 19 -11.07 -47.53 -6.70
CA LEU A 19 -10.54 -48.08 -5.44
C LEU A 19 -11.66 -48.28 -4.41
N LEU A 20 -12.55 -47.31 -4.24
CA LEU A 20 -13.69 -47.40 -3.33
C LEU A 20 -14.63 -48.55 -3.72
N ALA A 21 -14.92 -48.71 -5.01
CA ALA A 21 -15.76 -49.80 -5.52
C ALA A 21 -15.15 -51.18 -5.25
N VAL A 22 -13.82 -51.33 -5.43
CA VAL A 22 -13.11 -52.57 -5.10
C VAL A 22 -13.15 -52.85 -3.60
N PHE A 23 -12.96 -51.83 -2.77
CA PHE A 23 -13.02 -51.96 -1.31
C PHE A 23 -14.41 -52.38 -0.82
N LEU A 24 -15.47 -51.76 -1.34
CA LEU A 24 -16.85 -52.13 -1.05
C LEU A 24 -17.17 -53.55 -1.54
N GLY A 25 -16.71 -53.93 -2.74
CA GLY A 25 -16.88 -55.28 -3.27
C GLY A 25 -16.21 -56.36 -2.43
N LEU A 26 -14.99 -56.11 -1.96
CA LEU A 26 -14.27 -57.00 -1.03
C LEU A 26 -14.97 -57.10 0.33
N GLY A 27 -15.50 -55.99 0.86
CA GLY A 27 -16.27 -55.98 2.09
C GLY A 27 -17.54 -56.82 2.00
N VAL A 28 -18.30 -56.67 0.91
CA VAL A 28 -19.49 -57.49 0.66
C VAL A 28 -19.11 -58.97 0.50
N ALA A 29 -18.07 -59.28 -0.28
CA ALA A 29 -17.61 -60.66 -0.45
C ALA A 29 -17.17 -61.31 0.88
N ALA A 30 -16.49 -60.56 1.75
CA ALA A 30 -16.11 -61.03 3.08
C ALA A 30 -17.33 -61.34 3.96
N THR A 31 -18.34 -60.45 3.99
CA THR A 31 -19.57 -60.70 4.77
C THR A 31 -20.38 -61.89 4.24
N VAL A 32 -20.38 -62.14 2.93
CA VAL A 32 -21.07 -63.29 2.32
C VAL A 32 -20.34 -64.60 2.63
N VAL A 33 -19.01 -64.60 2.69
CA VAL A 33 -18.21 -65.79 3.05
C VAL A 33 -18.34 -66.12 4.54
N ASP A 34 -18.47 -65.11 5.39
CA ASP A 34 -18.67 -65.26 6.83
C ASP A 34 -19.98 -65.99 7.17
N TRP A 35 -21.03 -65.77 6.36
CA TRP A 35 -22.32 -66.45 6.50
C TRP A 35 -22.25 -67.97 6.28
N ASN A 36 -21.17 -68.50 5.68
CA ASN A 36 -20.95 -69.93 5.44
C ASN A 36 -20.13 -70.64 6.55
N GLY A 37 -19.82 -69.99 7.67
CA GLY A 37 -19.38 -70.67 8.90
C GLY A 37 -17.92 -71.15 8.97
N LYS A 38 -16.99 -70.58 8.18
CA LYS A 38 -15.54 -70.87 8.20
C LYS A 38 -14.68 -69.69 8.69
N SER A 39 -15.15 -68.94 9.68
CA SER A 39 -14.85 -67.50 9.80
C SER A 39 -13.53 -67.07 10.48
N SER A 40 -12.95 -67.83 11.41
CA SER A 40 -11.97 -67.22 12.33
C SER A 40 -10.60 -66.84 11.73
N GLU A 41 -10.00 -67.69 10.88
CA GLU A 41 -8.68 -67.39 10.29
C GLU A 41 -8.75 -66.42 9.11
N LEU A 42 -9.81 -66.53 8.30
CA LEU A 42 -9.93 -65.74 7.08
C LEU A 42 -10.27 -64.29 7.42
N GLU A 43 -11.11 -64.05 8.43
CA GLU A 43 -11.44 -62.71 8.93
C GLU A 43 -10.19 -61.98 9.46
N THR A 44 -9.36 -62.66 10.25
CA THR A 44 -8.14 -62.07 10.84
C THR A 44 -7.15 -61.66 9.74
N ARG A 45 -6.90 -62.53 8.75
CA ARG A 45 -6.02 -62.20 7.61
C ARG A 45 -6.60 -61.08 6.77
N LEU A 46 -7.90 -61.10 6.48
CA LEU A 46 -8.54 -60.08 5.65
C LEU A 46 -8.51 -58.70 6.35
N ARG A 47 -8.66 -58.67 7.68
CA ARG A 47 -8.48 -57.46 8.50
C ARG A 47 -7.05 -56.92 8.46
N GLU A 48 -6.05 -57.79 8.54
CA GLU A 48 -4.63 -57.40 8.39
C GLU A 48 -4.35 -56.82 7.00
N TRP A 49 -4.87 -57.46 5.95
CA TRP A 49 -4.75 -56.96 4.57
C TRP A 49 -5.44 -55.62 4.37
N VAL A 50 -6.65 -55.45 4.90
CA VAL A 50 -7.39 -54.18 4.84
C VAL A 50 -6.67 -53.07 5.61
N SER A 51 -6.13 -53.38 6.79
CA SER A 51 -5.35 -52.41 7.57
C SER A 51 -4.06 -52.01 6.86
N ALA A 52 -3.37 -52.97 6.24
CA ALA A 52 -2.16 -52.71 5.46
C ALA A 52 -2.47 -51.86 4.21
N LEU A 53 -3.53 -52.19 3.46
CA LEU A 53 -3.94 -51.45 2.27
C LEU A 53 -4.46 -50.05 2.60
N GLY A 54 -5.17 -49.87 3.73
CA GLY A 54 -5.65 -48.58 4.18
C GLY A 54 -4.53 -47.57 4.43
N GLY A 55 -3.40 -48.02 4.99
CA GLY A 55 -2.21 -47.18 5.19
C GLY A 55 -1.59 -46.69 3.89
N TRP A 56 -1.42 -47.58 2.89
CA TRP A 56 -0.87 -47.22 1.59
C TRP A 56 -1.82 -46.32 0.77
N ALA A 57 -3.13 -46.56 0.87
CA ALA A 57 -4.14 -45.72 0.21
C ALA A 57 -4.12 -44.27 0.72
N ALA A 58 -3.92 -44.06 2.03
CA ALA A 58 -3.79 -42.74 2.62
C ALA A 58 -2.55 -42.00 2.10
N VAL A 59 -1.41 -42.68 1.99
CA VAL A 59 -0.16 -42.11 1.44
C VAL A 59 -0.35 -41.74 -0.04
N ALA A 60 -0.97 -42.63 -0.83
CA ALA A 60 -1.24 -42.37 -2.24
C ALA A 60 -2.18 -41.17 -2.44
N ALA A 61 -3.18 -41.00 -1.59
CA ALA A 61 -4.07 -39.83 -1.62
C ALA A 61 -3.38 -38.53 -1.13
N ALA A 62 -2.42 -38.62 -0.22
CA ALA A 62 -1.71 -37.46 0.32
C ALA A 62 -0.72 -36.84 -0.69
N ILE A 63 0.00 -37.67 -1.46
CA ILE A 63 1.01 -37.23 -2.43
C ILE A 63 0.51 -36.15 -3.42
N PRO A 64 -0.60 -36.36 -4.18
CA PRO A 64 -1.08 -35.36 -5.12
C PRO A 64 -1.51 -34.06 -4.43
N THR A 65 -2.05 -34.15 -3.21
CA THR A 65 -2.48 -33.00 -2.41
C THR A 65 -1.28 -32.13 -2.03
N VAL A 66 -0.19 -32.74 -1.55
CA VAL A 66 1.05 -32.03 -1.21
C VAL A 66 1.68 -31.39 -2.45
N ILE A 67 1.74 -32.10 -3.58
CA ILE A 67 2.29 -31.56 -4.83
C ILE A 67 1.46 -30.37 -5.33
N PHE A 68 0.13 -30.45 -5.23
CA PHE A 68 -0.76 -29.37 -5.63
C PHE A 68 -0.57 -28.13 -4.75
N LEU A 69 -0.55 -28.31 -3.42
CA LEU A 69 -0.30 -27.22 -2.47
C LEU A 69 1.08 -26.57 -2.66
N ALA A 70 2.12 -27.37 -2.94
CA ALA A 70 3.46 -26.84 -3.23
C ALA A 70 3.47 -25.96 -4.49
N LYS A 71 2.75 -26.37 -5.54
CA LYS A 71 2.58 -25.58 -6.76
C LYS A 71 1.78 -24.31 -6.51
N GLU A 72 0.72 -24.38 -5.72
CA GLU A 72 -0.11 -23.23 -5.40
C GLU A 72 0.66 -22.18 -4.57
N ASN A 73 1.44 -22.62 -3.58
CA ASN A 73 2.30 -21.72 -2.80
C ASN A 73 3.37 -21.04 -3.65
N THR A 74 3.98 -21.75 -4.60
CA THR A 74 4.98 -21.14 -5.51
C THR A 74 4.36 -20.14 -6.46
N ASP A 75 3.17 -20.42 -7.00
CA ASP A 75 2.42 -19.49 -7.84
C ASP A 75 1.91 -18.28 -7.04
N ALA A 76 1.43 -18.48 -5.81
CA ALA A 76 1.03 -17.42 -4.90
C ALA A 76 2.20 -16.49 -4.58
N GLY A 77 3.39 -17.04 -4.31
CA GLY A 77 4.60 -16.25 -4.08
C GLY A 77 5.06 -15.46 -5.32
N ARG A 78 4.80 -15.97 -6.54
CA ARG A 78 5.05 -15.19 -7.78
C ARG A 78 4.05 -14.05 -7.93
N ARG A 79 2.75 -14.31 -7.77
CA ARG A 79 1.70 -13.27 -7.85
C ARG A 79 1.89 -12.20 -6.80
N HIS A 80 2.26 -12.58 -5.58
CA HIS A 80 2.52 -11.62 -4.50
C HIS A 80 3.67 -10.68 -4.86
N ARG A 81 4.78 -11.20 -5.41
CA ARG A 81 5.89 -10.37 -5.90
C ARG A 81 5.49 -9.45 -7.04
N ASP A 82 4.67 -9.92 -7.97
CA ASP A 82 4.19 -9.09 -9.08
C ASP A 82 3.26 -7.96 -8.58
N LEU A 83 2.37 -8.26 -7.64
CA LEU A 83 1.51 -7.25 -7.00
C LEU A 83 2.33 -6.23 -6.21
N MET A 84 3.34 -6.68 -5.47
CA MET A 84 4.26 -5.79 -4.74
C MET A 84 5.05 -4.88 -5.68
N LYS A 85 5.52 -5.40 -6.82
CA LYS A 85 6.16 -4.56 -7.86
C LYS A 85 5.22 -3.52 -8.44
N LEU A 86 3.94 -3.86 -8.61
CA LEU A 86 2.93 -2.93 -9.11
C LEU A 86 2.59 -1.85 -8.08
N SER A 87 2.46 -2.20 -6.79
CA SER A 87 2.22 -1.21 -5.72
C SER A 87 3.39 -0.24 -5.61
N LEU A 88 4.63 -0.75 -5.57
CA LEU A 88 5.85 0.07 -5.52
C LEU A 88 5.96 1.03 -6.70
N ARG A 89 5.59 0.61 -7.93
CA ARG A 89 5.58 1.50 -9.10
C ARG A 89 4.59 2.64 -8.96
N ARG A 90 3.40 2.35 -8.42
CA ARG A 90 2.37 3.35 -8.18
C ARG A 90 2.80 4.33 -7.10
N GLU A 91 3.35 3.84 -5.99
CA GLU A 91 3.88 4.66 -4.90
C GLU A 91 5.03 5.55 -5.37
N ARG A 92 5.98 5.01 -6.15
CA ARG A 92 7.06 5.81 -6.76
C ARG A 92 6.53 6.92 -7.67
N ALA A 93 5.49 6.64 -8.47
CA ALA A 93 4.88 7.65 -9.32
C ALA A 93 4.20 8.77 -8.51
N LEU A 94 3.53 8.41 -7.40
CA LEU A 94 2.94 9.38 -6.48
C LEU A 94 4.02 10.22 -5.78
N ALA A 95 5.08 9.58 -5.28
CA ALA A 95 6.23 10.26 -4.66
C ALA A 95 6.88 11.28 -5.61
N LYS A 96 7.15 10.89 -6.87
CA LYS A 96 7.71 11.82 -7.86
C LYS A 96 6.80 13.00 -8.17
N ARG A 97 5.49 12.77 -8.21
CA ARG A 97 4.50 13.85 -8.39
C ARG A 97 4.51 14.79 -7.19
N ALA A 98 4.50 14.26 -5.97
CA ALA A 98 4.59 15.06 -4.75
C ALA A 98 5.89 15.87 -4.68
N LEU A 99 7.03 15.29 -5.08
CA LEU A 99 8.32 16.00 -5.16
C LEU A 99 8.29 17.13 -6.19
N ALA A 100 7.76 16.88 -7.38
CA ALA A 100 7.63 17.91 -8.42
C ALA A 100 6.72 19.06 -7.96
N LEU A 101 5.65 18.75 -7.24
CA LEU A 101 4.76 19.75 -6.66
C LEU A 101 5.47 20.54 -5.54
N ALA A 102 6.08 19.85 -4.57
CA ALA A 102 6.78 20.45 -3.45
C ALA A 102 7.92 21.36 -3.89
N SER A 103 8.73 20.93 -4.86
CA SER A 103 9.82 21.75 -5.41
C SER A 103 9.33 23.01 -6.10
N LYS A 104 8.25 22.92 -6.89
CA LYS A 104 7.61 24.06 -7.54
C LYS A 104 7.05 25.06 -6.52
N GLU A 105 6.34 24.57 -5.51
CA GLU A 105 5.74 25.43 -4.48
C GLU A 105 6.78 26.01 -3.54
N ARG A 106 7.87 25.29 -3.25
CA ARG A 106 9.03 25.82 -2.54
C ARG A 106 9.61 27.03 -3.27
N GLN A 107 9.81 26.95 -4.59
CA GLN A 107 10.30 28.08 -5.38
C GLN A 107 9.36 29.29 -5.29
N ARG A 108 8.03 29.07 -5.31
CA ARG A 108 7.04 30.13 -5.13
C ARG A 108 7.09 30.73 -3.72
N ALA A 109 7.18 29.89 -2.69
CA ALA A 109 7.33 30.34 -1.30
C ALA A 109 8.60 31.17 -1.11
N ASP A 110 9.71 30.78 -1.74
CA ASP A 110 10.98 31.54 -1.71
C ASP A 110 10.85 32.92 -2.36
N LEU A 111 10.11 33.04 -3.47
CA LEU A 111 9.84 34.34 -4.09
C LEU A 111 9.02 35.24 -3.16
N ILE A 112 8.02 34.69 -2.47
CA ILE A 112 7.19 35.42 -1.51
C ILE A 112 8.01 35.81 -0.26
N TYR A 113 8.81 34.89 0.27
CA TYR A 113 9.66 35.12 1.42
C TYR A 113 10.71 36.20 1.14
N ASN A 114 11.44 36.08 0.03
CA ASN A 114 12.46 37.06 -0.34
C ASN A 114 11.84 38.42 -0.68
N GLY A 115 10.71 38.42 -1.41
CA GLY A 115 9.99 39.65 -1.74
C GLY A 115 9.44 40.36 -0.50
N SER A 116 8.92 39.62 0.48
CA SER A 116 8.45 40.20 1.75
C SER A 116 9.60 40.69 2.63
N ARG A 117 10.74 39.99 2.67
CA ARG A 117 11.92 40.41 3.45
C ARG A 117 12.55 41.69 2.92
N ILE A 118 12.66 41.84 1.59
CA ILE A 118 13.17 43.08 0.98
C ILE A 118 12.27 44.26 1.35
N ARG A 119 10.95 44.06 1.30
CA ARG A 119 9.95 45.09 1.66
C ARG A 119 9.86 45.38 3.15
N ALA A 120 10.20 44.42 4.01
CA ALA A 120 10.29 44.66 5.45
C ALA A 120 11.43 45.64 5.80
N GLY A 121 12.47 45.71 4.96
CA GLY A 121 13.60 46.61 5.14
C GLY A 121 13.47 47.95 4.41
N ASP A 122 12.53 48.09 3.48
CA ASP A 122 12.33 49.28 2.66
C ASP A 122 10.93 49.86 2.92
N HIS A 123 10.85 50.88 3.78
CA HIS A 123 9.59 51.50 4.22
C HIS A 123 9.01 52.47 3.19
N GLU A 124 9.82 52.88 2.21
CA GLU A 124 9.41 53.79 1.15
C GLU A 124 9.02 52.97 -0.09
N ASP A 125 7.72 52.92 -0.36
CA ASP A 125 7.20 52.74 -1.71
C ASP A 125 7.28 51.36 -2.37
N VAL A 126 6.57 50.38 -1.79
CA VAL A 126 6.02 49.30 -2.63
C VAL A 126 4.54 49.13 -2.34
N GLY A 127 3.72 49.82 -3.13
CA GLY A 127 2.30 49.54 -3.30
C GLY A 127 2.09 48.15 -3.90
N VAL A 128 2.36 47.10 -3.12
CA VAL A 128 2.03 45.73 -3.52
C VAL A 128 0.53 45.66 -3.65
N ASP A 129 0.07 45.30 -4.84
CA ASP A 129 -1.34 45.08 -5.10
C ASP A 129 -1.84 43.97 -4.16
N LYS A 130 -2.79 44.33 -3.28
CA LYS A 130 -3.45 43.43 -2.33
C LYS A 130 -3.87 42.14 -3.00
N LEU A 131 -4.41 42.27 -4.21
CA LEU A 131 -4.93 41.19 -5.01
C LEU A 131 -3.84 40.19 -5.38
N VAL A 132 -2.65 40.67 -5.76
CA VAL A 132 -1.52 39.81 -6.14
C VAL A 132 -1.04 39.00 -4.93
N PHE A 133 -0.99 39.61 -3.76
CA PHE A 133 -0.55 38.92 -2.54
C PHE A 133 -1.57 37.89 -2.05
N ILE A 134 -2.87 38.23 -2.05
CA ILE A 134 -3.94 37.30 -1.70
C ILE A 134 -3.96 36.12 -2.67
N ALA A 135 -3.86 36.39 -3.98
CA ALA A 135 -3.81 35.34 -5.00
C ALA A 135 -2.61 34.39 -4.82
N GLN A 136 -1.46 34.92 -4.38
CA GLN A 136 -0.27 34.11 -4.08
C GLN A 136 -0.45 33.22 -2.85
N LEU A 137 -1.07 33.73 -1.78
CA LEU A 137 -1.37 32.95 -0.58
C LEU A 137 -2.44 31.90 -0.83
N GLU A 138 -3.47 32.23 -1.61
CA GLU A 138 -4.52 31.30 -2.02
C GLU A 138 -3.94 30.18 -2.89
N ALA A 139 -3.01 30.51 -3.80
CA ALA A 139 -2.29 29.50 -4.58
C ALA A 139 -1.45 28.57 -3.70
N LEU A 140 -0.76 29.09 -2.68
CA LEU A 140 -0.02 28.27 -1.71
C LEU A 140 -0.96 27.40 -0.88
N HIS A 141 -2.08 27.94 -0.41
CA HIS A 141 -3.08 27.19 0.35
C HIS A 141 -3.64 26.03 -0.47
N HIS A 142 -4.03 26.29 -1.73
CA HIS A 142 -4.49 25.26 -2.64
C HIS A 142 -3.44 24.18 -2.89
N ALA A 143 -2.17 24.58 -3.00
CA ALA A 143 -1.12 23.62 -3.26
C ALA A 143 -0.83 22.74 -2.03
N VAL A 144 -0.73 23.32 -0.83
CA VAL A 144 -0.54 22.54 0.43
C VAL A 144 -1.72 21.61 0.71
N SER A 145 -2.93 21.97 0.26
CA SER A 145 -4.13 21.15 0.39
C SER A 145 -4.25 20.05 -0.68
N ASP A 146 -3.25 19.87 -1.55
CA ASP A 146 -3.24 18.79 -2.53
C ASP A 146 -3.11 17.43 -1.82
N ARG A 147 -3.97 16.47 -2.20
CA ARG A 147 -4.04 15.12 -1.64
C ARG A 147 -2.70 14.36 -1.71
N SER A 148 -1.80 14.74 -2.60
CA SER A 148 -0.45 14.15 -2.68
C SER A 148 0.37 14.39 -1.40
N PHE A 149 0.16 15.50 -0.69
CA PHE A 149 0.82 15.76 0.60
C PHE A 149 0.23 14.91 1.72
N GLU A 150 -1.09 14.75 1.77
CA GLU A 150 -1.74 13.84 2.72
C GLU A 150 -1.20 12.42 2.58
N TRP A 151 -1.03 11.94 1.35
CA TRP A 151 -0.43 10.62 1.10
C TRP A 151 1.00 10.52 1.66
N VAL A 152 1.86 11.52 1.41
CA VAL A 152 3.23 11.56 1.95
C VAL A 152 3.22 11.50 3.48
N GLU A 153 2.30 12.20 4.13
CA GLU A 153 2.22 12.23 5.59
C GLU A 153 1.77 10.90 6.18
N THR A 154 0.83 10.23 5.51
CA THR A 154 0.36 8.90 5.92
C THR A 154 1.38 7.79 5.67
N GLU A 155 2.17 7.90 4.60
CA GLU A 155 3.09 6.84 4.19
C GLU A 155 4.48 6.99 4.82
N ILE A 156 4.96 8.22 5.04
CA ILE A 156 6.33 8.51 5.52
C ILE A 156 6.34 8.99 6.99
N GLU A 157 5.24 8.81 7.72
CA GLU A 157 5.10 9.13 9.16
C GLU A 157 5.57 10.56 9.50
N ALA A 158 4.76 11.55 9.12
CA ALA A 158 5.11 12.95 9.29
C ALA A 158 5.34 13.36 10.77
N PRO A 159 6.26 14.30 11.04
CA PRO A 159 6.44 14.85 12.38
C PRO A 159 5.16 15.58 12.81
N GLU A 160 4.64 15.24 14.01
CA GLU A 160 3.34 15.71 14.54
C GLU A 160 3.13 17.24 14.49
N LYS A 161 4.23 18.01 14.46
CA LYS A 161 4.20 19.48 14.55
C LYS A 161 4.07 20.20 13.21
N ILE A 162 4.29 19.53 12.08
CA ILE A 162 4.31 20.17 10.75
C ILE A 162 3.50 19.33 9.77
N THR A 163 2.18 19.47 9.82
CA THR A 163 1.24 18.79 8.92
C THR A 163 0.63 19.75 7.91
N SER A 164 0.29 19.23 6.74
CA SER A 164 -0.40 19.89 5.63
C SER A 164 -1.69 20.56 6.12
N ASN A 165 -2.46 19.86 6.96
CA ASN A 165 -3.67 20.37 7.59
C ASN A 165 -3.40 21.53 8.55
N ALA A 166 -2.36 21.45 9.37
CA ALA A 166 -2.01 22.55 10.28
C ALA A 166 -1.58 23.80 9.50
N ILE A 167 -0.79 23.62 8.44
CA ILE A 167 -0.34 24.70 7.55
C ILE A 167 -1.53 25.28 6.78
N SER A 168 -2.36 24.44 6.17
CA SER A 168 -3.56 24.84 5.43
C SER A 168 -4.51 25.65 6.31
N LYS A 169 -4.78 25.19 7.54
CA LYS A 169 -5.59 25.94 8.51
C LYS A 169 -4.97 27.29 8.84
N SER A 170 -3.66 27.33 9.10
CA SER A 170 -2.97 28.59 9.39
C SER A 170 -3.02 29.58 8.22
N LEU A 171 -2.94 29.09 6.97
CA LEU A 171 -3.05 29.92 5.76
C LEU A 171 -4.47 30.45 5.58
N ASN A 172 -5.50 29.64 5.83
CA ASN A 172 -6.91 30.06 5.78
C ASN A 172 -7.24 31.12 6.83
N ASP A 173 -6.80 30.92 8.08
CA ASP A 173 -7.02 31.88 9.16
C ASP A 173 -6.42 33.25 8.79
N ARG A 174 -5.27 33.26 8.12
CA ARG A 174 -4.61 34.48 7.64
C ARG A 174 -5.21 35.07 6.38
N LEU A 175 -5.66 34.25 5.43
CA LEU A 175 -6.43 34.73 4.26
C LEU A 175 -7.69 35.46 4.72
N ALA A 176 -8.39 34.95 5.73
CA ALA A 176 -9.56 35.61 6.32
C ALA A 176 -9.20 36.95 6.98
N GLU A 177 -8.11 36.98 7.76
CA GLU A 177 -7.60 38.22 8.37
C GLU A 177 -7.22 39.28 7.31
N TYR A 178 -6.53 38.87 6.25
CA TYR A 178 -6.12 39.76 5.16
C TYR A 178 -7.27 40.23 4.29
N GLY A 179 -8.29 39.38 4.12
CA GLY A 179 -9.55 39.78 3.51
C GLY A 179 -10.18 40.95 4.27
N ALA A 180 -10.22 40.87 5.60
CA ALA A 180 -10.84 41.84 6.49
C ALA A 180 -10.02 43.13 6.72
N MET A 181 -8.71 43.14 6.50
CA MET A 181 -7.85 44.30 6.75
C MET A 181 -8.01 45.44 5.71
N ASP A 182 -8.12 46.67 6.22
CA ASP A 182 -7.94 47.90 5.43
C ASP A 182 -6.45 48.21 5.26
N LEU A 183 -5.93 47.91 4.08
CA LEU A 183 -4.52 48.09 3.76
C LEU A 183 -4.10 49.57 3.59
N LYS A 184 -5.01 50.54 3.74
CA LYS A 184 -4.64 51.96 3.73
C LYS A 184 -4.11 52.42 5.10
N ASN A 185 -4.50 51.76 6.19
CA ASN A 185 -4.08 52.06 7.57
C ASN A 185 -3.24 50.91 8.16
N ARG A 186 -2.13 50.56 7.53
CA ARG A 186 -1.32 49.40 7.95
C ARG A 186 -0.50 49.73 9.20
N PRO A 187 -0.53 48.89 10.25
CA PRO A 187 0.51 48.88 11.27
C PRO A 187 1.84 48.40 10.67
N ILE A 188 2.95 49.01 11.07
CA ILE A 188 4.32 48.70 10.57
C ILE A 188 4.73 47.24 10.90
N ASP A 189 4.10 46.61 11.89
CA ASP A 189 4.47 45.29 12.44
C ASP A 189 3.99 44.06 11.63
N TYR A 190 3.55 44.25 10.39
CA TYR A 190 2.85 43.22 9.62
C TYR A 190 3.76 42.25 8.82
N TRP A 191 4.87 42.77 8.28
CA TRP A 191 5.81 41.98 7.46
C TRP A 191 6.54 40.84 8.21
N PRO A 192 6.88 40.96 9.50
CA PRO A 192 7.45 39.86 10.29
C PRO A 192 6.55 38.61 10.32
N THR A 193 5.24 38.78 10.29
CA THR A 193 4.29 37.66 10.34
C THR A 193 4.29 36.88 9.01
N ILE A 194 4.30 37.58 7.88
CA ILE A 194 4.37 36.97 6.52
C ILE A 194 5.66 36.20 6.32
N THR A 195 6.78 36.78 6.75
CA THR A 195 8.10 36.13 6.64
C THR A 195 8.15 34.85 7.48
N ASN A 196 7.53 34.84 8.67
CA ASN A 196 7.42 33.62 9.49
C ASN A 196 6.60 32.52 8.79
N TYR A 197 5.47 32.85 8.17
CA TYR A 197 4.62 31.86 7.49
C TYR A 197 5.22 31.28 6.22
N SER A 198 5.75 32.14 5.35
CA SER A 198 6.47 31.66 4.17
C SER A 198 7.70 30.83 4.57
N GLY A 199 8.32 31.13 5.71
CA GLY A 199 9.33 30.29 6.35
C GLY A 199 8.81 28.92 6.80
N GLN A 200 7.63 28.84 7.41
CA GLN A 200 7.00 27.56 7.82
C GLN A 200 6.62 26.70 6.62
N VAL A 201 6.00 27.29 5.59
CA VAL A 201 5.67 26.59 4.34
C VAL A 201 6.94 26.07 3.67
N ARG A 202 8.01 26.88 3.63
CA ARG A 202 9.31 26.45 3.13
C ARG A 202 9.87 25.27 3.94
N ALA A 203 9.92 25.38 5.27
CA ALA A 203 10.42 24.31 6.13
C ALA A 203 9.65 23.00 5.93
N TYR A 204 8.34 23.08 5.73
CA TYR A 204 7.51 21.92 5.39
C TYR A 204 7.86 21.32 4.02
N MET A 205 7.96 22.15 2.97
CA MET A 205 8.33 21.68 1.64
C MET A 205 9.73 21.04 1.63
N ASP A 206 10.67 21.60 2.40
CA ASP A 206 12.02 21.05 2.57
C ASP A 206 11.97 19.66 3.23
N TRP A 207 11.13 19.51 4.25
CA TRP A 207 10.90 18.21 4.89
C TRP A 207 10.29 17.21 3.91
N VAL A 208 9.24 17.57 3.15
CA VAL A 208 8.61 16.69 2.15
C VAL A 208 9.64 16.22 1.11
N ILE A 209 10.46 17.15 0.59
CA ILE A 209 11.51 16.82 -0.39
C ILE A 209 12.53 15.85 0.22
N GLY A 210 12.97 16.10 1.46
CA GLY A 210 13.90 15.22 2.17
C GLY A 210 13.34 13.83 2.45
N ALA A 211 12.08 13.77 2.87
CA ALA A 211 11.35 12.53 3.15
C ALA A 211 11.20 11.67 1.89
N ILE A 212 10.80 12.28 0.76
CA ILE A 212 10.69 11.56 -0.52
C ILE A 212 12.06 11.08 -1.01
N ALA A 213 13.12 11.88 -0.86
CA ALA A 213 14.47 11.47 -1.25
C ALA A 213 14.99 10.29 -0.41
N ALA A 214 14.68 10.27 0.90
CA ALA A 214 15.00 9.13 1.76
C ALA A 214 14.23 7.88 1.35
N TYR A 215 12.93 8.02 1.07
CA TYR A 215 12.08 6.93 0.58
C TYR A 215 12.59 6.35 -0.75
N GLU A 216 12.96 7.18 -1.73
CA GLU A 216 13.53 6.68 -3.00
C GLU A 216 14.82 5.89 -2.77
N LYS A 217 15.69 6.35 -1.86
CA LYS A 217 16.94 5.65 -1.52
C LYS A 217 16.68 4.29 -0.89
N GLU A 218 15.73 4.17 0.04
CA GLU A 218 15.35 2.90 0.64
C GLU A 218 14.67 1.97 -0.37
N ALA A 219 13.79 2.52 -1.20
CA ALA A 219 13.10 1.76 -2.23
C ALA A 219 14.07 1.18 -3.26
N ASP A 220 15.17 1.85 -3.58
CA ASP A 220 16.20 1.33 -4.48
C ASP A 220 17.05 0.23 -3.82
N GLN A 221 17.33 0.32 -2.51
CA GLN A 221 17.99 -0.76 -1.75
C GLN A 221 17.17 -2.05 -1.67
N MET A 222 15.83 -1.96 -1.74
CA MET A 222 14.96 -3.15 -1.73
C MET A 222 14.85 -3.85 -3.09
N VAL A 223 15.28 -3.20 -4.17
CA VAL A 223 15.19 -3.73 -5.53
C VAL A 223 16.47 -4.45 -5.96
N GLU A 224 17.61 -4.08 -5.37
CA GLU A 224 18.91 -4.77 -5.50
C GLU A 224 18.94 -6.12 -4.77
#